data_AF-A0A8J8JC07-F1
#
_entry.id   AF-A0A8J8JC07-F1
#
_cell.length_a   1.000
_cell.length_b   1.000
_cell.length_c   1.000
_cell.angle_alpha   90.00
_cell.angle_beta   90.00
_cell.angle_gamma   90.00
#
_symmetry.space_group_name_H-M   'P 1'
#
loop_
_entity.id
_entity.type
_entity.pdbx_description
1 polymer ?
#
loop_
_entity_poly.entity_id
_entity_poly.type
_entity_poly.pdbx_seq_one_letter_code
_entity_poly.pdbx_strand_id
1 'polypeptide(L)'
;MRNWKLPLLLGCFIVQLAINLFFCGFPVVVLSAVIPNSVYSRIAWSLPILIIAYFLLAMAAVYYLGISPRPKRGRLLGSAYFALGVMGSALALLQFSDTENPLISAAFALWLVSSIAGVPVLWLVEEKVPEGVAAAIIAFLGISAFISAATAQWMVTDYYIHVHMNDSIPENASVIVAYPENASPPSGTG
;
A
#
# COMPACT_ATOMS: atom_id res chain seq x y z
N MET A 1 2.78 10.40 35.10
CA MET A 1 3.50 10.40 33.81
C MET A 1 2.48 10.18 32.70
N ARG A 2 2.43 11.04 31.68
CA ARG A 2 1.38 11.05 30.66
C ARG A 2 1.55 9.84 29.72
N ASN A 3 0.48 9.07 29.50
CA ASN A 3 0.45 7.87 28.66
C ASN A 3 0.66 8.21 27.17
N TRP A 4 1.88 8.56 26.77
CA TRP A 4 2.22 8.96 25.40
C TRP A 4 2.28 7.77 24.43
N LYS A 5 2.48 6.56 24.94
CA LYS A 5 2.70 5.35 24.15
C LYS A 5 1.46 4.96 23.34
N LEU A 6 0.28 4.98 23.96
CA LEU A 6 -0.97 4.60 23.30
C LEU A 6 -1.34 5.60 22.17
N PRO A 7 -1.34 6.93 22.40
CA PRO A 7 -1.52 7.90 21.32
C PRO A 7 -0.50 7.75 20.19
N LEU A 8 0.76 7.45 20.51
CA LEU A 8 1.80 7.23 19.50
C LEU A 8 1.52 5.98 18.65
N LEU A 9 1.10 4.88 19.27
CA LEU A 9 0.72 3.66 18.55
C LEU A 9 -0.46 3.91 17.60
N LEU A 10 -1.51 4.56 18.12
CA LEU A 10 -2.68 4.93 17.33
C LEU A 10 -2.29 5.88 16.20
N GLY A 11 -1.40 6.84 16.49
CA GLY A 11 -0.82 7.74 15.48
C GLY A 11 -0.16 6.98 14.34
N CYS A 12 0.57 5.89 14.61
CA CYS A 12 1.20 5.08 13.56
C CYS A 12 0.15 4.46 12.62
N PHE A 13 -0.92 3.87 13.18
CA PHE A 13 -2.02 3.32 12.37
C PHE A 13 -2.76 4.41 11.58
N ILE A 14 -3.05 5.54 12.22
CA ILE A 14 -3.78 6.65 11.60
C ILE A 14 -2.97 7.29 10.47
N VAL A 15 -1.67 7.46 10.64
CA VAL A 15 -0.79 8.01 9.59
C VAL A 15 -0.78 7.10 8.36
N GLN A 16 -0.61 5.79 8.53
CA GLN A 16 -0.63 4.85 7.40
C GLN A 16 -2.00 4.79 6.73
N LEU A 17 -3.07 4.84 7.52
CA LEU A 17 -4.43 4.94 7.00
C LEU A 17 -4.62 6.21 6.16
N ALA A 18 -4.22 7.37 6.69
CA ALA A 18 -4.36 8.66 6.03
C ALA A 18 -3.58 8.71 4.71
N ILE A 19 -2.34 8.21 4.71
CA ILE A 19 -1.53 8.07 3.49
C ILE A 19 -2.27 7.19 2.49
N ASN A 20 -2.74 6.01 2.90
CA ASN A 20 -3.42 5.12 1.97
C ASN A 20 -4.69 5.74 1.37
N LEU A 21 -5.51 6.40 2.17
CA LEU A 21 -6.75 7.03 1.69
C LEU A 21 -6.46 8.22 0.77
N PHE A 22 -5.38 8.96 1.00
CA PHE A 22 -4.99 10.08 0.14
C PHE A 22 -4.42 9.61 -1.21
N PHE A 23 -3.65 8.53 -1.22
CA PHE A 23 -3.00 8.00 -2.43
C PHE A 23 -3.73 6.82 -3.08
N CYS A 24 -4.90 6.42 -2.57
CA CYS A 24 -5.80 5.41 -3.13
C CYS A 24 -5.11 4.14 -3.67
N GLY A 25 -4.29 3.49 -2.84
CA GLY A 25 -3.54 2.29 -3.27
C GLY A 25 -2.05 2.33 -2.93
N PHE A 26 -1.65 3.15 -1.97
CA PHE A 26 -0.27 3.20 -1.48
C PHE A 26 0.32 1.82 -1.11
N PRO A 27 -0.42 0.91 -0.43
CA PRO A 27 0.03 -0.45 -0.13
C PRO A 27 0.29 -1.31 -1.36
N VAL A 28 -0.34 -1.00 -2.51
CA VAL A 28 -0.08 -1.73 -3.77
C VAL A 28 1.38 -1.59 -4.13
N VAL A 29 1.90 -0.36 -4.08
CA VAL A 29 3.29 -0.04 -4.40
C VAL A 29 4.25 -0.55 -3.32
N VAL A 30 3.89 -0.39 -2.04
CA VAL A 30 4.69 -0.91 -0.91
C VAL A 30 4.87 -2.43 -1.03
N LEU A 31 3.82 -3.18 -1.35
CA LEU A 31 3.90 -4.63 -1.45
C LEU A 31 4.52 -5.11 -2.78
N SER A 32 4.27 -4.41 -3.89
CA SER A 32 4.90 -4.75 -5.17
C SER A 32 6.41 -4.52 -5.15
N ALA A 33 6.90 -3.50 -4.43
CA ALA A 33 8.33 -3.21 -4.32
C ALA A 33 9.14 -4.35 -3.68
N VAL A 34 8.49 -5.21 -2.88
CA VAL A 34 9.11 -6.40 -2.26
C VAL A 34 9.25 -7.55 -3.26
N ILE A 35 8.42 -7.58 -4.30
CA ILE A 35 8.37 -8.67 -5.26
C ILE A 35 9.44 -8.48 -6.33
N PRO A 36 10.37 -9.43 -6.52
CA PRO A 36 11.34 -9.34 -7.61
C PRO A 36 10.66 -9.34 -8.99
N ASN A 37 11.15 -8.52 -9.92
CA ASN A 37 10.60 -8.39 -11.28
C ASN A 37 10.52 -9.74 -12.02
N SER A 38 11.45 -10.67 -11.77
CA SER A 38 11.47 -12.01 -12.36
C SER A 38 10.28 -12.89 -11.95
N VAL A 39 9.66 -12.60 -10.81
CA VAL A 39 8.53 -13.35 -10.25
C VAL A 39 7.22 -12.59 -10.42
N TYR A 40 7.28 -11.25 -10.55
CA TYR A 40 6.09 -10.39 -10.60
C TYR A 40 5.07 -10.84 -11.65
N SER A 41 5.51 -11.15 -12.88
CA SER A 41 4.61 -11.62 -13.95
C SER A 41 3.84 -12.90 -13.57
N ARG A 42 4.42 -13.77 -12.74
CA ARG A 42 3.79 -15.02 -12.31
C ARG A 42 2.81 -14.83 -11.15
N ILE A 43 3.03 -13.81 -10.33
CA ILE A 43 2.27 -13.62 -9.08
C ILE A 43 1.46 -12.32 -9.02
N ALA A 44 1.46 -11.51 -10.08
CA ALA A 44 0.74 -10.23 -10.15
C ALA A 44 -0.74 -10.39 -9.74
N TRP A 45 -1.42 -11.45 -10.21
CA TRP A 45 -2.81 -11.77 -9.86
C TRP A 45 -3.06 -12.01 -8.36
N SER A 46 -2.01 -12.35 -7.60
CA SER A 46 -2.12 -12.51 -6.14
C SER A 46 -2.00 -11.20 -5.36
N LEU A 47 -1.62 -10.09 -6.02
CA LEU A 47 -1.39 -8.80 -5.36
C LEU A 47 -2.62 -8.26 -4.61
N PRO A 48 -3.86 -8.31 -5.15
CA PRO A 48 -5.05 -7.93 -4.38
C PRO A 48 -5.24 -8.77 -3.10
N ILE A 49 -4.93 -10.07 -3.16
CA ILE A 49 -5.02 -10.99 -2.02
C ILE A 49 -3.97 -10.63 -0.97
N LEU A 50 -2.74 -10.33 -1.39
CA LEU A 50 -1.65 -9.91 -0.50
C LEU A 50 -2.00 -8.60 0.22
N ILE A 51 -2.65 -7.65 -0.47
CA ILE A 51 -3.12 -6.40 0.12
C ILE A 51 -4.19 -6.65 1.18
N ILE A 52 -5.18 -7.49 0.86
CA ILE A 52 -6.23 -7.86 1.82
C ILE A 52 -5.59 -8.51 3.06
N ALA A 53 -4.65 -9.44 2.85
CA ALA A 53 -3.91 -10.08 3.94
C ALA A 53 -3.14 -9.06 4.80
N TYR A 54 -2.47 -8.09 4.17
CA TYR A 54 -1.75 -7.02 4.87
C TYR A 54 -2.68 -6.20 5.77
N PHE A 55 -3.85 -5.80 5.28
CA PHE A 55 -4.83 -5.07 6.11
C PHE A 55 -5.50 -5.96 7.18
N LEU A 56 -5.69 -7.25 6.91
CA LEU A 56 -6.18 -8.20 7.90
C LEU A 56 -5.22 -8.34 9.09
N LEU A 57 -3.90 -8.27 8.86
CA LEU A 57 -2.92 -8.24 9.95
C LEU A 57 -3.14 -7.02 10.86
N ALA A 58 -3.32 -5.82 10.27
CA ALA A 58 -3.59 -4.60 11.04
C ALA A 58 -4.93 -4.67 11.78
N MET A 59 -6.00 -5.08 11.10
CA MET A 59 -7.32 -5.21 11.72
C MET A 59 -7.30 -6.19 12.88
N ALA A 60 -6.70 -7.36 12.69
CA ALA A 60 -6.58 -8.37 13.74
C ALA A 60 -5.70 -7.86 14.90
N ALA A 61 -4.60 -7.15 14.62
CA ALA A 61 -3.78 -6.53 15.64
C ALA A 61 -4.58 -5.55 16.52
N VAL A 62 -5.27 -4.61 15.89
CA VAL A 62 -6.10 -3.60 16.58
C VAL A 62 -7.26 -4.24 17.33
N TYR A 63 -7.90 -5.25 16.75
CA TYR A 63 -8.97 -6.02 17.41
C TYR A 63 -8.50 -6.65 18.71
N TYR A 64 -7.37 -7.38 18.68
CA TYR A 64 -6.83 -8.00 19.88
C TYR A 64 -6.43 -6.96 20.94
N LEU A 65 -5.79 -5.87 20.53
CA LEU A 65 -5.42 -4.75 21.42
C LEU A 65 -6.64 -4.03 22.01
N GLY A 66 -7.77 -4.07 21.31
CA GLY A 66 -9.06 -3.58 21.75
C GLY A 66 -9.82 -4.54 22.67
N ILE A 67 -9.37 -5.79 22.84
CA ILE A 67 -9.94 -6.74 23.80
C ILE A 67 -9.11 -6.79 25.08
N SER A 68 -7.78 -6.80 24.93
CA SER A 68 -6.85 -6.97 26.05
C SER A 68 -5.71 -5.94 25.95
N PRO A 69 -5.17 -5.48 27.09
CA PRO A 69 -4.00 -4.60 27.13
C PRO A 69 -2.67 -5.26 26.68
N ARG A 70 -2.52 -6.59 26.80
CA ARG A 70 -1.28 -7.31 26.44
C ARG A 70 -1.49 -8.61 25.65
N PRO A 71 -2.24 -8.57 24.54
CA PRO A 71 -2.49 -9.75 23.73
C PRO A 71 -1.23 -10.10 22.94
N LYS A 72 -0.54 -11.18 23.32
CA LYS A 72 0.64 -11.68 22.59
C LYS A 72 0.35 -11.84 21.09
N ARG A 73 -0.84 -12.33 20.73
CA ARG A 73 -1.30 -12.49 19.34
C ARG A 73 -1.42 -11.14 18.62
N GLY A 74 -2.08 -10.15 19.22
CA GLY A 74 -2.23 -8.82 18.63
C GLY A 74 -0.90 -8.13 18.35
N ARG A 75 0.07 -8.28 19.26
CA ARG A 75 1.43 -7.74 19.08
C ARG A 75 2.21 -8.43 17.97
N LEU A 76 2.11 -9.75 17.86
CA LEU A 76 2.76 -10.49 16.77
C LEU A 76 2.19 -10.09 15.41
N LEU A 77 0.85 -10.00 15.30
CA LEU A 77 0.17 -9.59 14.08
C LEU A 77 0.51 -8.13 13.69
N GLY A 78 0.50 -7.23 14.68
CA GLY A 78 0.90 -5.83 14.46
C GLY A 78 2.37 -5.69 14.09
N SER A 79 3.24 -6.50 14.68
CA SER A 79 4.67 -6.52 14.32
C SER A 79 4.87 -7.01 12.89
N ALA A 80 4.15 -8.04 12.46
CA ALA A 80 4.19 -8.51 11.07
C ALA A 80 3.69 -7.43 10.09
N TYR A 81 2.58 -6.77 10.41
CA TYR A 81 2.07 -5.63 9.64
C TYR A 81 3.12 -4.53 9.50
N PHE A 82 3.68 -4.04 10.61
CA PHE A 82 4.69 -2.98 10.56
C PHE A 82 5.99 -3.44 9.89
N ALA A 83 6.44 -4.68 10.09
CA ALA A 83 7.65 -5.20 9.46
C ALA A 83 7.52 -5.25 7.92
N LEU A 84 6.36 -5.69 7.41
CA LEU A 84 6.07 -5.62 5.98
C LEU A 84 6.05 -4.16 5.48
N GLY A 85 5.46 -3.26 6.27
CA GLY A 85 5.48 -1.82 6.01
C GLY A 85 6.90 -1.24 5.91
N VAL A 86 7.80 -1.62 6.84
CA VAL A 86 9.22 -1.22 6.81
C VAL A 86 9.89 -1.72 5.53
N MET A 87 9.78 -3.01 5.25
CA MET A 87 10.47 -3.63 4.11
C MET A 87 9.99 -3.04 2.78
N GLY A 88 8.68 -2.93 2.59
CA GLY A 88 8.11 -2.40 1.36
C GLY A 88 8.39 -0.91 1.17
N SER A 89 8.29 -0.08 2.21
CA SER A 89 8.56 1.36 2.10
C SER A 89 10.05 1.67 1.93
N ALA A 90 10.96 0.89 2.55
CA ALA A 90 12.39 1.03 2.33
C ALA A 90 12.78 0.70 0.89
N LEU A 91 12.25 -0.39 0.32
CA LEU A 91 12.51 -0.76 -1.07
C LEU A 91 11.88 0.23 -2.04
N ALA A 92 10.65 0.69 -1.78
CA ALA A 92 10.01 1.71 -2.59
C ALA A 92 10.82 3.03 -2.58
N LEU A 93 11.35 3.46 -1.44
CA LEU A 93 12.22 4.65 -1.39
C LEU A 93 13.47 4.51 -2.25
N LEU A 94 14.08 3.32 -2.32
CA LEU A 94 15.23 3.08 -3.20
C LEU A 94 14.84 3.10 -4.69
N GLN A 95 13.63 2.68 -5.02
CA GLN A 95 13.12 2.67 -6.39
C GLN A 95 12.65 4.07 -6.85
N PHE A 96 12.15 4.88 -5.92
CA PHE A 96 11.53 6.18 -6.19
C PHE A 96 12.35 7.36 -5.67
N SER A 97 13.60 7.15 -5.19
CA SER A 97 14.45 8.23 -4.66
C SER A 97 14.66 9.37 -5.66
N ASP A 98 14.68 9.02 -6.94
CA ASP A 98 14.97 9.94 -8.04
C ASP A 98 13.71 10.43 -8.76
N THR A 99 12.52 10.14 -8.20
CA THR A 99 11.27 10.63 -8.81
C THR A 99 11.10 12.13 -8.64
N GLU A 100 10.59 12.79 -9.68
CA GLU A 100 10.30 14.23 -9.70
C GLU A 100 9.20 14.64 -8.71
N ASN A 101 8.48 13.70 -8.09
CA ASN A 101 7.39 13.98 -7.19
C ASN A 101 7.80 13.85 -5.70
N PRO A 102 8.24 14.94 -5.05
CA PRO A 102 8.72 14.90 -3.66
C PRO A 102 7.64 14.46 -2.66
N LEU A 103 6.36 14.60 -3.02
CA LEU A 103 5.24 14.22 -2.15
C LEU A 103 5.14 12.70 -1.98
N ILE A 104 5.45 11.93 -3.02
CA ILE A 104 5.42 10.46 -2.98
C ILE A 104 6.57 9.93 -2.10
N SER A 105 7.78 10.47 -2.28
CA SER A 105 8.94 10.11 -1.46
C SER A 105 8.71 10.48 0.01
N ALA A 106 8.12 11.64 0.30
CA ALA A 106 7.74 12.02 1.66
C ALA A 106 6.70 11.06 2.26
N ALA A 107 5.72 10.61 1.49
CA ALA A 107 4.74 9.63 1.93
C ALA A 107 5.39 8.28 2.26
N PHE A 108 6.35 7.79 1.46
CA PHE A 108 7.08 6.55 1.78
C PHE A 108 7.96 6.72 3.01
N ALA A 109 8.64 7.86 3.17
CA ALA A 109 9.42 8.14 4.37
C ALA A 109 8.54 8.17 5.62
N LEU A 110 7.35 8.79 5.55
CA LEU A 110 6.41 8.83 6.67
C LEU A 110 5.81 7.44 6.98
N TRP A 111 5.54 6.64 5.94
CA TRP A 111 5.12 5.25 6.10
C TRP A 111 6.22 4.40 6.76
N LEU A 112 7.47 4.58 6.34
CA LEU A 112 8.63 3.90 6.91
C LEU A 112 8.82 4.28 8.38
N VAL A 113 8.84 5.57 8.70
CA VAL A 113 9.02 6.07 10.07
C VAL A 113 7.89 5.58 10.98
N SER A 114 6.64 5.65 10.53
CA SER A 114 5.49 5.12 11.30
C SER A 114 5.57 3.60 11.48
N SER A 115 6.09 2.87 10.49
CA SER A 115 6.29 1.42 10.60
C SER A 115 7.40 1.07 11.59
N ILE A 116 8.54 1.76 11.50
CA ILE A 116 9.67 1.58 12.43
C ILE A 116 9.26 1.93 13.86
N ALA A 117 8.53 3.03 14.06
CA ALA A 117 8.05 3.43 15.38
C ALA A 117 6.95 2.50 15.91
N GLY A 118 6.08 2.01 15.03
CA GLY A 118 4.97 1.13 15.37
C GLY A 118 5.41 -0.15 16.08
N VAL A 119 6.48 -0.79 15.62
CA VAL A 119 7.00 -2.04 16.21
C VAL A 119 7.35 -1.89 17.71
N PRO A 120 8.32 -1.07 18.14
CA PRO A 120 8.69 -0.97 19.55
C PRO A 120 7.53 -0.45 20.40
N VAL A 121 6.76 0.53 19.90
CA VAL A 121 5.65 1.12 20.65
C VAL A 121 4.56 0.08 20.94
N LEU A 122 4.27 -0.81 19.99
CA LEU A 122 3.35 -1.93 20.16
C LEU A 122 3.72 -2.85 21.35
N TRP A 123 5.00 -3.02 21.62
CA TRP A 123 5.50 -3.82 22.74
C TRP A 123 5.57 -3.05 24.06
N LEU A 124 5.72 -1.72 23.99
CA LEU A 124 5.77 -0.82 25.14
C LEU A 124 4.40 -0.41 25.68
N VAL A 125 3.34 -0.44 24.86
CA VAL A 125 1.97 -0.12 25.24
C VAL A 125 1.42 -1.22 26.16
N GLU A 126 0.95 -0.81 27.33
CA GLU A 126 0.35 -1.69 28.33
C GLU A 126 -1.14 -1.43 28.50
N GLU A 127 -1.65 -0.42 27.82
CA GLU A 127 -3.04 0.00 27.90
C GLU A 127 -3.85 -0.69 26.81
N LYS A 128 -5.10 -1.03 27.14
CA LYS A 128 -6.07 -1.51 26.17
C LYS A 128 -6.43 -0.34 25.25
N VAL A 129 -6.53 -0.61 23.94
CA VAL A 129 -7.07 0.38 23.01
C VAL A 129 -8.57 0.54 23.29
N PRO A 130 -9.09 1.78 23.44
CA PRO A 130 -10.52 1.98 23.64
C PRO A 130 -11.34 1.34 22.50
N GLU A 131 -12.39 0.59 22.85
CA GLU A 131 -13.14 -0.22 21.89
C GLU A 131 -13.72 0.59 20.72
N GLY A 132 -14.26 1.78 21.01
CA GLY A 132 -14.76 2.69 19.97
C GLY A 132 -13.66 3.15 19.00
N VAL A 133 -12.45 3.39 19.49
CA VAL A 133 -11.29 3.76 18.66
C VAL A 133 -10.82 2.57 17.84
N ALA A 134 -10.75 1.37 18.45
CA ALA A 134 -10.39 0.14 17.75
C ALA A 134 -11.39 -0.16 16.61
N ALA A 135 -12.69 -0.08 16.88
CA ALA A 135 -13.74 -0.30 15.90
C ALA A 135 -13.65 0.70 14.73
N ALA A 136 -13.43 1.98 15.02
CA ALA A 136 -13.25 3.00 14.00
C ALA A 136 -12.03 2.70 13.11
N ILE A 137 -10.87 2.42 13.70
CA ILE A 137 -9.65 2.10 12.95
C ILE A 137 -9.87 0.85 12.09
N ILE A 138 -10.48 -0.20 12.63
CA ILE A 138 -10.79 -1.43 11.87
C ILE A 138 -11.70 -1.13 10.67
N ALA A 139 -12.76 -0.33 10.86
CA ALA A 139 -13.66 0.04 9.77
C ALA A 139 -12.93 0.79 8.64
N PHE A 140 -12.10 1.76 8.99
CA PHE A 140 -11.29 2.49 8.01
C PHE A 140 -10.22 1.63 7.34
N LEU A 141 -9.61 0.70 8.06
CA LEU A 141 -8.70 -0.30 7.49
C LEU A 141 -9.42 -1.22 6.51
N GLY A 142 -10.68 -1.59 6.79
CA GLY A 142 -11.52 -2.36 5.87
C GLY A 142 -11.82 -1.61 4.57
N ILE A 143 -12.21 -0.33 4.66
CA ILE A 143 -12.37 0.55 3.49
C ILE A 143 -11.06 0.67 2.72
N SER A 144 -9.96 0.88 3.44
CA SER A 144 -8.61 0.95 2.85
C SER A 144 -8.20 -0.32 2.13
N ALA A 145 -8.53 -1.49 2.68
CA ALA A 145 -8.27 -2.78 2.07
C ALA A 145 -9.04 -2.92 0.75
N PHE A 146 -10.32 -2.54 0.74
CA PHE A 146 -11.15 -2.59 -0.45
C PHE A 146 -10.62 -1.68 -1.57
N ILE A 147 -10.36 -0.41 -1.25
CA ILE A 147 -9.80 0.56 -2.22
C ILE A 147 -8.47 0.05 -2.77
N SER A 148 -7.55 -0.38 -1.89
CA SER A 148 -6.23 -0.84 -2.32
C SER A 148 -6.29 -2.12 -3.15
N ALA A 149 -7.18 -3.06 -2.82
CA ALA A 149 -7.36 -4.28 -3.60
C ALA A 149 -7.96 -3.98 -4.98
N ALA A 150 -8.90 -3.04 -5.08
CA ALA A 150 -9.44 -2.57 -6.35
C ALA A 150 -8.35 -1.89 -7.20
N THR A 151 -7.53 -1.02 -6.60
CA THR A 151 -6.39 -0.39 -7.29
C THR A 151 -5.37 -1.42 -7.76
N ALA A 152 -5.06 -2.44 -6.95
CA ALA A 152 -4.18 -3.52 -7.40
C ALA A 152 -4.76 -4.29 -8.56
N GLN A 153 -6.06 -4.58 -8.55
CA GLN A 153 -6.71 -5.27 -9.67
C GLN A 153 -6.60 -4.46 -10.97
N TRP A 154 -6.74 -3.14 -10.88
CA TRP A 154 -6.53 -2.24 -12.01
C TRP A 154 -5.08 -2.27 -12.48
N MET A 155 -4.11 -2.15 -11.58
CA MET A 155 -2.67 -2.20 -11.93
C MET A 155 -2.25 -3.53 -12.55
N VAL A 156 -2.78 -4.65 -12.06
CA VAL A 156 -2.50 -5.98 -12.63
C VAL A 156 -3.06 -6.07 -14.04
N THR A 157 -4.31 -5.63 -14.24
CA THR A 157 -4.95 -5.63 -15.56
C THR A 157 -4.16 -4.77 -16.55
N ASP A 158 -3.77 -3.58 -16.13
CA ASP A 158 -2.98 -2.64 -16.93
C ASP A 158 -1.61 -3.22 -17.32
N TYR A 159 -0.91 -3.85 -16.37
CA TYR A 159 0.35 -4.55 -16.62
C TYR A 159 0.20 -5.63 -17.69
N TYR A 160 -0.83 -6.47 -17.61
CA TYR A 160 -1.06 -7.53 -18.60
C TYR A 160 -1.39 -6.97 -19.99
N ILE A 161 -2.20 -5.91 -20.05
CA ILE A 161 -2.51 -5.23 -21.32
C ILE A 161 -1.24 -4.70 -21.97
N HIS A 162 -0.40 -3.97 -21.23
CA HIS A 162 0.83 -3.39 -21.79
C HIS A 162 1.85 -4.45 -22.23
N VAL A 163 1.99 -5.55 -21.48
CA VAL A 163 2.87 -6.65 -21.87
C VAL A 163 2.35 -7.35 -23.14
N HIS A 164 1.05 -7.62 -23.25
CA HIS A 164 0.48 -8.30 -24.43
C HIS A 164 0.29 -7.37 -25.64
N MET A 165 0.14 -6.07 -25.43
CA MET A 165 0.16 -5.08 -26.50
C MET A 165 1.55 -4.92 -27.11
N ASN A 166 2.61 -4.99 -26.31
CA ASN A 166 3.98 -4.93 -26.85
C ASN A 166 4.30 -6.09 -27.80
N ASP A 167 3.65 -7.25 -27.61
CA ASP A 167 3.78 -8.41 -28.50
C ASP A 167 2.86 -8.33 -29.74
N SER A 168 1.90 -7.39 -29.79
CA SER A 168 0.86 -7.32 -30.84
C SER A 168 0.78 -5.98 -31.58
N ILE A 169 1.64 -5.01 -31.25
CA ILE A 169 1.82 -3.78 -32.04
C ILE A 169 2.70 -4.13 -33.25
N PRO A 170 2.18 -4.15 -34.49
CA PRO A 170 3.04 -4.21 -35.67
C PRO A 170 4.00 -3.01 -35.64
N GLU A 171 5.29 -3.21 -35.96
CA GLU A 171 6.37 -2.19 -35.89
C GLU A 171 5.94 -0.81 -36.45
N ASN A 172 5.01 -0.81 -37.39
CA ASN A 172 4.44 0.31 -38.13
C ASN A 172 3.44 1.18 -37.33
N ALA A 173 2.86 0.69 -36.23
CA ALA A 173 1.92 1.47 -35.41
C ALA A 173 2.63 2.43 -34.42
N SER A 174 3.94 2.24 -34.21
CA SER A 174 4.78 3.15 -33.43
C SER A 174 5.00 4.52 -34.12
N VAL A 175 4.81 4.60 -35.44
CA VAL A 175 5.03 5.84 -36.21
C VAL A 175 3.93 6.87 -35.97
N ILE A 176 2.69 6.45 -35.75
CA ILE A 176 1.54 7.35 -35.52
C ILE A 176 1.56 7.91 -34.09
N VAL A 177 2.13 7.17 -33.13
CA VAL A 177 2.22 7.58 -31.72
C VAL A 177 3.46 8.46 -31.45
N ALA A 178 4.55 8.28 -32.21
CA ALA A 178 5.74 9.11 -32.09
C ALA A 178 5.61 10.51 -32.74
N TYR A 179 4.73 10.66 -33.75
CA TYR A 179 4.48 11.93 -34.45
C TYR A 179 2.98 12.14 -34.69
N PRO A 180 2.21 12.59 -33.68
CA PRO A 180 0.77 12.80 -33.82
C PRO A 180 0.41 13.85 -34.89
N GLU A 181 1.34 14.73 -35.28
CA GLU A 181 1.15 15.73 -36.34
C GLU A 181 1.07 15.14 -37.76
N ASN A 182 1.51 13.89 -37.98
CA ASN A 182 1.47 13.25 -39.30
C ASN A 182 0.18 12.45 -39.55
N ALA A 183 -0.76 12.42 -38.60
CA ALA A 183 -2.07 11.85 -38.85
C ALA A 183 -2.92 12.86 -39.63
N SER A 184 -3.19 12.56 -40.91
CA SER A 184 -4.18 13.31 -41.68
C SER A 184 -5.54 13.22 -40.97
N PRO A 185 -6.29 14.32 -40.83
CA PRO A 185 -7.60 14.27 -40.17
C PRO A 185 -8.49 13.25 -40.89
N PRO A 186 -9.37 12.55 -40.15
CA PRO A 186 -10.27 11.58 -40.76
C PRO A 186 -11.08 12.28 -41.84
N SER A 187 -10.96 11.81 -43.09
CA SER A 187 -11.77 12.31 -44.19
C SER A 187 -13.23 12.00 -43.87
N GLY A 188 -13.93 13.03 -43.38
CA GLY A 188 -15.37 13.00 -43.18
C GLY A 188 -16.08 12.90 -44.52
N THR A 189 -16.37 11.68 -44.94
CA THR A 189 -17.40 11.37 -45.94
C THR A 189 -18.14 10.13 -45.47
N GLY A 190 -19.16 10.36 -44.64
CA GLY A 190 -20.42 9.65 -44.82
C GLY A 190 -21.18 10.27 -45.98
#